data_AF-A0A0Q4GRI8-F1
#
_entry.id   AF-A0A0Q4GRI8-F1
#
_cell.length_a   1.000
_cell.length_b   1.000
_cell.length_c   1.000
_cell.angle_alpha   90.00
_cell.angle_beta   90.00
_cell.angle_gamma   90.00
#
_symmetry.space_group_name_H-M   'P 1'
#
loop_
_entity.id
_entity.type
_entity.pdbx_description
1 polymer ?
#
loop_
_entity_poly.entity_id
_entity_poly.type
_entity_poly.pdbx_seq_one_letter_code
_entity_poly.pdbx_strand_id
1 'polypeptide(L)'
;MWRLSQEPSEHARWDLRFSSIVPEPASPASGRRAGVGTTDAAARRFTYTRRVPFHTVHGVGVSLGETDRPDGSRTSALRFSTSDHLSPIRSGRGYWRYTTDAGGTRFITGYDYEPGWGALDVVVRPLLGWATAWSFDRLRIWIERGEEPERWPLHSVLWFRRGDRPRAGRCRRAPAGGIRRADHLAGAPSTLATLPEPGGLDSVGPAIDKGAS
;
A
#
# COMPACT_ATOMS: atom_id res chain seq x y z
N MET A 1 3.42 8.85 12.02
CA MET A 1 2.56 8.27 10.94
C MET A 1 3.29 8.19 9.61
N TRP A 2 3.54 9.31 8.90
CA TRP A 2 4.23 9.31 7.60
C TRP A 2 5.47 8.41 7.53
N ARG A 3 6.39 8.52 8.49
CA ARG A 3 7.57 7.65 8.56
C ARG A 3 7.19 6.16 8.58
N LEU A 4 6.31 5.75 9.48
CA LEU A 4 5.93 4.33 9.66
C LEU A 4 5.13 3.75 8.49
N SER A 5 4.49 4.62 7.71
CA SER A 5 3.71 4.21 6.55
C SER A 5 4.55 4.23 5.26
N GLN A 6 5.52 5.13 5.14
CA GLN A 6 6.38 5.22 3.94
C GLN A 6 7.69 4.43 4.04
N GLU A 7 8.17 4.10 5.24
CA GLU A 7 9.36 3.27 5.43
C GLU A 7 9.02 1.79 5.19
N PRO A 8 9.59 1.13 4.16
CA PRO A 8 9.17 -0.22 3.74
C PRO A 8 9.25 -1.28 4.84
N SER A 9 10.32 -1.23 5.64
CA SER A 9 10.55 -2.16 6.74
C SER A 9 9.50 -2.01 7.84
N GLU A 10 9.12 -0.78 8.17
CA GLU A 10 8.08 -0.49 9.17
C GLU A 10 6.68 -0.77 8.61
N HIS A 11 6.45 -0.47 7.33
CA HIS A 11 5.16 -0.69 6.65
C HIS A 11 4.78 -2.18 6.68
N ALA A 12 5.71 -3.07 6.34
CA ALA A 12 5.46 -4.51 6.35
C ALA A 12 5.10 -5.07 7.74
N ARG A 13 5.45 -4.39 8.83
CA ARG A 13 5.16 -4.85 10.21
C ARG A 13 3.68 -4.75 10.56
N TRP A 14 3.02 -3.65 10.16
CA TRP A 14 1.64 -3.36 10.56
C TRP A 14 0.60 -3.71 9.47
N ASP A 15 0.96 -3.63 8.19
CA ASP A 15 0.03 -3.83 7.08
C ASP A 15 -0.09 -5.30 6.68
N LEU A 16 -1.25 -5.89 6.92
CA LEU A 16 -1.52 -7.29 6.55
C LEU A 16 -1.45 -7.55 5.05
N ARG A 17 -1.54 -6.51 4.21
CA ARG A 17 -1.57 -6.67 2.75
C ARG A 17 -0.21 -7.09 2.20
N PHE A 18 0.87 -6.80 2.91
CA PHE A 18 2.25 -7.05 2.49
C PHE A 18 3.00 -7.88 3.53
N SER A 19 4.00 -8.63 3.10
CA SER A 19 4.94 -9.36 3.97
C SER A 19 6.36 -8.85 3.86
N SER A 20 6.72 -8.23 2.74
CA SER A 20 7.95 -7.46 2.55
C SER A 20 7.74 -6.47 1.42
N ILE A 21 8.42 -5.34 1.49
CA ILE A 21 8.48 -4.31 0.47
C ILE A 21 9.95 -3.95 0.32
N VAL A 22 10.49 -4.07 -0.89
CA VAL A 22 11.90 -3.84 -1.18
C VAL A 22 11.99 -2.75 -2.25
N PRO A 23 12.47 -1.54 -1.91
CA PRO A 23 12.72 -0.49 -2.89
C PRO A 23 13.73 -0.93 -3.93
N GLU A 24 13.49 -0.57 -5.19
CA GLU A 24 14.51 -0.72 -6.22
C GLU A 24 15.54 0.41 -6.10
N PRO A 25 16.81 0.16 -6.48
CA PRO A 25 17.81 1.21 -6.59
C PRO A 25 17.33 2.33 -7.51
N ALA A 26 17.63 3.58 -7.16
CA ALA A 26 17.32 4.71 -8.04
C ALA A 26 18.10 4.54 -9.36
N SER A 27 17.39 4.56 -10.49
CA SER A 27 18.03 4.52 -11.80
C SER A 27 18.76 5.85 -12.05
N PRO A 28 20.05 5.85 -12.43
CA PRO A 28 20.80 7.07 -12.73
C PRO A 28 20.25 7.85 -13.94
N ALA A 29 19.40 7.22 -14.77
CA ALA A 29 18.76 7.85 -15.93
C ALA A 29 17.59 8.79 -15.56
N SER A 30 17.03 8.70 -14.36
CA SER A 30 16.11 9.72 -13.87
C SER A 30 16.93 10.83 -13.22
N GLY A 31 17.28 11.87 -13.97
CA GLY A 31 18.02 13.06 -13.49
C GLY A 31 17.34 13.85 -12.35
N ARG A 32 16.34 13.28 -11.68
CA ARG A 32 15.69 13.80 -10.48
C ARG A 32 16.13 12.95 -9.29
N ARG A 33 16.68 13.59 -8.25
CA ARG A 33 16.98 12.93 -6.98
C ARG A 33 15.70 12.26 -6.48
N ALA A 34 15.79 10.99 -6.09
CA ALA A 34 14.71 10.28 -5.41
C ALA A 34 14.52 10.89 -4.01
N GLY A 35 13.98 12.11 -3.92
CA GLY A 35 13.71 12.79 -2.65
C GLY A 35 12.57 12.13 -1.91
N VAL A 36 12.79 11.73 -0.65
CA VAL A 36 11.66 11.64 0.28
C VAL A 36 11.36 13.09 0.59
N GLY A 37 10.19 13.56 0.15
CA GLY A 37 9.59 14.74 0.77
C GLY A 37 9.88 16.08 0.11
N THR A 38 9.73 16.15 -1.21
CA THR A 38 9.37 17.41 -1.88
C THR A 38 8.32 17.10 -2.95
N THR A 39 7.59 18.12 -3.42
CA THR A 39 6.61 18.01 -4.51
C THR A 39 7.27 17.64 -5.86
N ASP A 40 8.61 17.61 -5.91
CA ASP A 40 9.44 17.22 -7.06
C ASP A 40 10.13 15.84 -6.85
N ALA A 41 9.64 15.03 -5.91
CA ALA A 41 10.12 13.68 -5.70
C ALA A 41 9.92 12.81 -6.94
N ALA A 42 10.96 12.06 -7.35
CA ALA A 42 10.81 11.05 -8.39
C ALA A 42 10.00 9.85 -7.87
N ALA A 43 9.14 9.30 -8.73
CA ALA A 43 8.45 8.05 -8.46
C ALA A 43 9.46 6.91 -8.22
N ARG A 44 9.20 6.09 -7.20
CA ARG A 44 10.09 4.99 -6.77
C ARG A 44 9.47 3.66 -7.07
N ARG A 45 10.24 2.81 -7.75
CA ARG A 45 9.89 1.41 -7.96
C ARG A 45 10.20 0.59 -6.70
N PHE A 46 9.41 -0.46 -6.50
CA PHE A 46 9.62 -1.43 -5.44
C PHE A 46 9.07 -2.78 -5.87
N THR A 47 9.63 -3.84 -5.31
CA THR A 47 9.02 -5.16 -5.33
C THR A 47 8.33 -5.41 -4.00
N TYR A 48 7.27 -6.21 -4.00
CA TYR A 48 6.61 -6.62 -2.78
C TYR A 48 6.35 -8.13 -2.80
N THR A 49 6.25 -8.68 -1.60
CA THR A 49 5.77 -10.05 -1.42
C THR A 49 4.60 -10.08 -0.47
N ARG A 50 3.72 -11.06 -0.67
CA ARG A 50 2.67 -11.41 0.27
C ARG A 50 2.68 -12.90 0.50
N ARG A 51 3.02 -13.31 1.72
CA ARG A 51 2.93 -14.70 2.16
C ARG A 51 1.48 -15.04 2.47
N VAL A 52 1.02 -16.13 1.87
CA VAL A 52 -0.26 -16.79 2.15
C VAL A 52 0.03 -18.26 2.52
N PRO A 53 -0.90 -19.02 3.09
CA PRO A 53 -0.67 -20.44 3.35
C PRO A 53 -0.20 -21.16 2.08
N PHE A 54 0.97 -21.81 2.16
CA PHE A 54 1.59 -22.62 1.09
C PHE A 54 2.03 -21.87 -0.17
N HIS A 55 1.96 -20.54 -0.22
CA HIS A 55 2.36 -19.78 -1.41
C HIS A 55 2.87 -18.37 -1.05
N THR A 56 3.77 -17.83 -1.87
CA THR A 56 4.21 -16.43 -1.76
C THR A 56 3.91 -15.71 -3.06
N VAL A 57 3.02 -14.72 -2.98
CA VAL A 57 2.71 -13.84 -4.10
C VAL A 57 3.82 -12.81 -4.24
N HIS A 58 4.34 -12.66 -5.45
CA HIS A 58 5.34 -11.64 -5.81
C HIS A 58 4.72 -10.59 -6.70
N GLY A 59 5.05 -9.32 -6.48
CA GLY A 59 4.59 -8.25 -7.36
C GLY A 59 5.54 -7.08 -7.39
N VAL A 60 5.22 -6.15 -8.29
CA VAL A 60 5.97 -4.91 -8.53
C VAL A 60 5.07 -3.72 -8.29
N GLY A 61 5.67 -2.59 -7.95
CA GLY A 61 4.93 -1.38 -7.67
C GLY A 61 5.75 -0.13 -7.91
N VAL A 62 5.04 0.97 -8.08
CA VAL A 62 5.58 2.32 -8.13
C VAL A 62 4.85 3.14 -7.09
N SER A 63 5.57 3.93 -6.31
CA SER A 63 4.99 4.88 -5.37
C SER A 63 5.61 6.26 -5.53
N LEU A 64 4.82 7.29 -5.23
CA LEU A 64 5.27 8.67 -5.17
C LEU A 64 4.72 9.30 -3.90
N GLY A 65 5.61 9.78 -3.04
CA GLY A 65 5.27 10.48 -1.81
C GLY A 65 5.52 11.97 -1.96
N GLU A 66 4.52 12.78 -1.63
CA GLU A 66 4.56 14.23 -1.70
C GLU A 66 4.25 14.81 -0.31
N THR A 67 5.18 15.57 0.26
CA THR A 67 5.06 16.11 1.63
C THR A 67 4.79 17.60 1.69
N ASP A 68 5.05 18.34 0.61
CA ASP A 68 5.09 19.81 0.61
C ASP A 68 3.96 20.37 -0.25
N ARG A 69 2.73 19.91 0.00
CA ARG A 69 1.57 20.46 -0.72
C ARG A 69 1.22 21.85 -0.18
N PRO A 70 0.68 22.74 -1.04
CA PRO A 70 0.22 24.07 -0.62
C PRO A 70 -0.84 24.05 0.49
N ASP A 71 -1.64 23.00 0.57
CA ASP A 71 -2.69 22.82 1.59
C ASP A 71 -2.15 22.23 2.91
N GLY A 72 -0.83 22.05 3.04
CA GLY A 72 -0.18 21.44 4.20
C GLY A 72 -0.43 19.93 4.33
N SER A 73 -1.18 19.32 3.41
CA SER A 73 -1.41 17.89 3.40
C SER A 73 -0.22 17.14 2.82
N ARG A 74 -0.11 15.87 3.17
CA ARG A 74 0.80 14.94 2.51
C ARG A 74 -0.02 13.92 1.75
N THR A 75 0.48 13.45 0.61
CA THR A 75 -0.11 12.26 -0.03
C THR A 75 0.95 11.28 -0.49
N SER A 76 0.56 10.02 -0.58
CA SER A 76 1.35 9.01 -1.26
C SER A 76 0.47 8.31 -2.27
N ALA A 77 0.79 8.46 -3.55
CA ALA A 77 0.16 7.73 -4.63
C ALA A 77 0.95 6.45 -4.89
N LEU A 78 0.27 5.36 -5.26
CA LEU A 78 0.92 4.12 -5.64
C LEU A 78 0.13 3.35 -6.69
N ARG A 79 0.85 2.62 -7.54
CA ARG A 79 0.35 1.59 -8.44
C ARG A 79 1.11 0.30 -8.19
N PHE A 80 0.46 -0.83 -8.36
CA PHE A 80 1.08 -2.14 -8.22
C PHE A 80 0.45 -3.15 -9.17
N SER A 81 1.21 -4.19 -9.51
CA SER A 81 0.77 -5.31 -10.34
C SER A 81 1.46 -6.61 -9.91
N THR A 82 0.88 -7.73 -10.33
CA THR A 82 1.46 -9.06 -10.17
C THR A 82 1.01 -9.98 -11.31
N SER A 83 1.93 -10.80 -11.80
CA SER A 83 1.63 -11.87 -12.76
C SER A 83 1.15 -13.16 -12.07
N ASP A 84 1.18 -13.22 -10.74
CA ASP A 84 0.84 -14.41 -9.98
C ASP A 84 -0.65 -14.76 -10.08
N HIS A 85 -0.96 -15.96 -10.56
CA HIS A 85 -2.34 -16.43 -10.76
C HIS A 85 -3.08 -16.74 -9.46
N LEU A 86 -2.35 -16.98 -8.36
CA LEU A 86 -2.91 -17.18 -7.05
C LEU A 86 -3.16 -15.86 -6.32
N SER A 87 -2.81 -14.72 -6.92
CA SER A 87 -3.18 -13.43 -6.38
C SER A 87 -4.65 -13.10 -6.67
N PRO A 88 -5.44 -12.70 -5.66
CA PRO A 88 -6.80 -12.21 -5.89
C PRO A 88 -6.83 -10.82 -6.53
N ILE A 89 -5.68 -10.13 -6.65
CA ILE A 89 -5.52 -8.80 -7.24
C ILE A 89 -4.49 -8.89 -8.38
N ARG A 90 -4.84 -8.44 -9.59
CA ARG A 90 -3.91 -8.42 -10.74
C ARG A 90 -3.10 -7.14 -10.80
N SER A 91 -3.80 -6.02 -10.73
CA SER A 91 -3.21 -4.70 -10.68
C SER A 91 -4.10 -3.81 -9.84
N GLY A 92 -3.51 -2.79 -9.24
CA GLY A 92 -4.25 -1.86 -8.42
C GLY A 92 -3.55 -0.52 -8.32
N ARG A 93 -4.35 0.46 -7.94
CA ARG A 93 -3.90 1.83 -7.73
C ARG A 93 -4.56 2.37 -6.48
N GLY A 94 -3.84 3.21 -5.76
CA GLY A 94 -4.37 3.81 -4.57
C GLY A 94 -3.58 5.01 -4.14
N TYR A 95 -4.14 5.72 -3.17
CA TYR A 95 -3.47 6.82 -2.53
C TYR A 95 -3.72 6.81 -1.04
N TRP A 96 -2.81 7.47 -0.36
CA TRP A 96 -2.90 7.86 1.04
C TRP A 96 -2.90 9.37 1.14
N ARG A 97 -3.73 9.92 2.03
CA ARG A 97 -3.74 11.34 2.36
C ARG A 97 -3.60 11.50 3.87
N TYR A 98 -2.74 12.44 4.25
CA TYR A 98 -2.46 12.81 5.63
C TYR A 98 -2.79 14.29 5.77
N THR A 99 -3.75 14.59 6.64
CA THR A 99 -4.10 15.97 6.99
C THR A 99 -3.96 16.12 8.48
N THR A 100 -3.15 17.06 8.94
CA THR A 100 -2.90 17.30 10.35
C THR A 100 -3.64 18.57 10.78
N ASP A 101 -4.36 18.48 11.89
CA ASP A 101 -5.00 19.61 12.57
C ASP A 101 -4.69 19.57 14.08
N ALA A 102 -5.29 20.49 14.85
CA ALA A 102 -5.08 20.57 16.30
C ALA A 102 -5.49 19.29 17.07
N GLY A 103 -6.38 18.47 16.50
CA GLY A 103 -6.86 17.21 17.08
C GLY A 103 -6.05 15.98 16.66
N GLY A 104 -5.05 16.11 15.79
CA GLY A 104 -4.16 15.03 15.36
C GLY A 104 -4.06 14.86 13.86
N THR A 105 -3.67 13.67 13.40
CA THR A 105 -3.52 13.37 11.96
C THR A 105 -4.68 12.50 11.47
N ARG A 106 -5.42 13.01 10.49
CA ARG A 106 -6.38 12.23 9.71
C ARG A 106 -5.64 11.47 8.61
N PHE A 107 -5.77 10.14 8.64
CA PHE A 107 -5.22 9.24 7.63
C PHE A 107 -6.34 8.64 6.77
N ILE A 108 -6.30 8.90 5.47
CA ILE A 108 -7.29 8.44 4.50
C ILE A 108 -6.58 7.58 3.47
N THR A 109 -7.22 6.47 3.08
CA THR A 109 -6.85 5.72 1.89
C THR A 109 -8.02 5.60 0.95
N GLY A 110 -7.73 5.70 -0.34
CA GLY A 110 -8.62 5.29 -1.41
C GLY A 110 -7.85 4.38 -2.34
N TYR A 111 -8.46 3.29 -2.80
CA TYR A 111 -7.85 2.40 -3.77
C TYR A 111 -8.91 1.70 -4.60
N ASP A 112 -8.50 1.29 -5.80
CA ASP A 112 -9.26 0.38 -6.65
C ASP A 112 -8.29 -0.59 -7.34
N TYR A 113 -8.81 -1.73 -7.75
CA TYR A 113 -8.01 -2.80 -8.33
C TYR A 113 -8.79 -3.68 -9.30
N GLU A 114 -8.04 -4.23 -10.24
CA GLU A 114 -8.50 -5.27 -11.18
C GLU A 114 -8.41 -6.65 -10.49
N PRO A 115 -9.53 -7.39 -10.38
CA PRO A 115 -9.55 -8.66 -9.69
C PRO A 115 -8.80 -9.76 -10.45
N GLY A 116 -8.06 -10.60 -9.72
CA GLY A 116 -7.38 -11.76 -10.29
C GLY A 116 -8.23 -13.01 -10.40
N TRP A 117 -9.31 -13.10 -9.62
CA TRP A 117 -10.19 -14.28 -9.57
C TRP A 117 -11.59 -14.03 -10.13
N GLY A 118 -11.78 -12.93 -10.87
CA GLY A 118 -13.07 -12.58 -11.47
C GLY A 118 -14.20 -12.54 -10.44
N ALA A 119 -15.19 -13.42 -10.55
CA ALA A 119 -16.40 -13.40 -9.71
C ALA A 119 -16.15 -13.55 -8.19
N LEU A 120 -15.07 -14.19 -7.75
CA LEU A 120 -14.75 -14.33 -6.32
C LEU A 120 -14.44 -12.98 -5.64
N ASP A 121 -14.22 -11.94 -6.44
CA ASP A 121 -13.97 -10.58 -6.02
C ASP A 121 -15.06 -10.00 -5.09
N VAL A 122 -16.31 -10.48 -5.22
CA VAL A 122 -17.41 -10.08 -4.32
C VAL A 122 -17.15 -10.43 -2.86
N VAL A 123 -16.30 -11.43 -2.60
CA VAL A 123 -15.84 -11.81 -1.25
C VAL A 123 -14.48 -11.18 -0.95
N VAL A 124 -13.58 -11.10 -1.94
CA VAL A 124 -12.24 -10.51 -1.77
C VAL A 124 -12.32 -9.03 -1.39
N ARG A 125 -13.12 -8.20 -2.09
CA ARG A 125 -13.20 -6.75 -1.80
C ARG A 125 -13.61 -6.45 -0.34
N PRO A 126 -14.69 -7.05 0.21
CA PRO A 126 -15.01 -6.87 1.63
C PRO A 126 -13.90 -7.29 2.59
N LEU A 127 -13.23 -8.41 2.31
CA LEU A 127 -12.14 -8.92 3.14
C LEU A 127 -10.92 -8.01 3.09
N LEU A 128 -10.54 -7.54 1.89
CA LEU A 128 -9.43 -6.61 1.71
C LEU A 128 -9.72 -5.28 2.40
N GLY A 129 -10.93 -4.74 2.26
CA GLY A 129 -11.36 -3.53 2.96
C GLY A 129 -11.37 -3.70 4.48
N TRP A 130 -11.73 -4.88 4.99
CA TRP A 130 -11.60 -5.20 6.42
C TRP A 130 -10.12 -5.27 6.85
N ALA A 131 -9.27 -5.94 6.07
CA ALA A 131 -7.84 -6.09 6.38
C ALA A 131 -7.11 -4.74 6.38
N THR A 132 -7.43 -3.85 5.43
CA THR A 132 -6.94 -2.46 5.41
C THR A 132 -7.32 -1.72 6.68
N ALA A 133 -8.62 -1.74 7.05
CA ALA A 133 -9.10 -1.05 8.24
C ALA A 133 -8.50 -1.61 9.53
N TRP A 134 -8.37 -2.94 9.65
CA TRP A 134 -7.73 -3.56 10.80
C TRP A 134 -6.24 -3.17 10.90
N SER A 135 -5.54 -3.16 9.77
CA SER A 135 -4.12 -2.75 9.70
C SER A 135 -3.94 -1.28 10.12
N PHE A 136 -4.89 -0.41 9.76
CA PHE A 136 -4.85 1.00 10.15
C PHE A 136 -5.07 1.18 11.66
N ASP A 137 -5.99 0.43 12.27
CA ASP A 137 -6.16 0.47 13.72
C ASP A 137 -4.93 -0.10 14.44
N ARG A 138 -4.26 -1.12 13.88
CA ARG A 138 -2.99 -1.66 14.40
C ARG A 138 -1.87 -0.62 14.33
N LEU A 139 -1.76 0.12 13.23
CA LEU A 139 -0.83 1.24 13.11
C LEU A 139 -1.14 2.35 14.11
N ARG A 140 -2.42 2.71 14.28
CA ARG A 140 -2.86 3.70 15.27
C ARG A 140 -2.43 3.30 16.67
N ILE A 141 -2.67 2.04 17.05
CA ILE A 141 -2.27 1.47 18.33
C ILE A 141 -0.76 1.61 18.55
N TRP A 142 0.04 1.29 17.53
CA TRP A 142 1.48 1.42 17.65
C TRP A 142 1.92 2.87 17.84
N ILE A 143 1.33 3.80 17.09
CA ILE A 143 1.65 5.23 17.18
C ILE A 143 1.21 5.81 18.54
N GLU A 144 0.00 5.52 18.99
CA GLU A 144 -0.59 6.17 20.16
C GLU A 144 -0.18 5.51 21.48
N ARG A 145 0.09 4.20 21.47
CA ARG A 145 0.37 3.42 22.70
C ARG A 145 1.78 2.85 22.76
N GLY A 146 2.58 3.00 21.71
CA GLY A 146 3.92 2.42 21.63
C GLY A 146 3.93 0.89 21.56
N GLU A 147 2.79 0.26 21.32
CA GLU A 147 2.67 -1.20 21.23
C GLU A 147 3.05 -1.67 19.84
N GLU A 148 4.18 -2.36 19.73
CA GLU A 148 4.67 -2.85 18.44
C GLU A 148 3.64 -3.73 17.72
N PRO A 149 3.58 -3.69 16.38
CA PRO A 149 2.58 -4.43 15.62
C PRO A 149 2.60 -5.93 15.94
N GLU A 150 3.76 -6.53 16.19
CA GLU A 150 3.97 -7.95 16.47
C GLU A 150 3.20 -8.43 17.71
N ARG A 151 2.89 -7.53 18.65
CA ARG A 151 2.01 -7.81 19.81
C ARG A 151 0.57 -8.13 19.39
N TRP A 152 0.18 -7.69 18.21
CA TRP A 152 -1.15 -7.86 17.64
C TRP A 152 -1.08 -8.67 16.34
N PRO A 153 -0.80 -9.98 16.40
CA PRO A 153 -0.84 -10.84 15.23
C PRO A 153 -2.27 -10.97 14.69
N LEU A 154 -2.45 -11.45 13.45
CA LEU A 154 -3.78 -11.56 12.85
C LEU A 154 -4.77 -12.38 13.71
N HIS A 155 -4.31 -13.45 14.35
CA HIS A 155 -5.16 -14.28 15.22
C HIS A 155 -5.64 -13.55 16.48
N SER A 156 -5.09 -12.37 16.81
CA SER A 156 -5.59 -11.53 17.91
C SER A 156 -7.03 -11.07 17.71
N VAL A 157 -7.59 -11.18 16.50
CA VAL A 157 -9.01 -10.94 16.22
C VAL A 157 -9.92 -11.84 17.05
N LEU A 158 -9.45 -13.01 17.43
CA LEU A 158 -10.14 -14.00 18.25
C LEU A 158 -9.99 -13.73 19.77
N TRP A 159 -9.18 -12.74 20.17
CA TRP A 159 -8.99 -12.40 21.58
C TRP A 159 -10.13 -11.49 22.04
N PHE A 160 -11.36 -11.99 22.06
CA PHE A 160 -12.56 -11.19 22.31
C PHE A 160 -12.54 -10.44 23.65
N ARG A 161 -11.85 -10.98 24.65
CA ARG A 161 -11.65 -10.36 25.98
C ARG A 161 -10.66 -9.19 25.98
N ARG A 162 -9.80 -9.06 24.97
CA ARG A 162 -8.86 -7.94 24.80
C ARG A 162 -9.59 -6.77 24.14
N GLY A 163 -10.03 -5.81 24.95
CA GLY A 163 -10.70 -4.58 24.50
C GLY A 163 -9.77 -3.67 23.67
N ASP A 164 -8.49 -3.71 23.99
CA ASP A 164 -7.37 -2.95 23.44
C ASP A 164 -6.88 -3.43 22.07
N ARG A 165 -7.26 -4.64 21.63
CA ARG A 165 -6.86 -5.23 20.34
C ARG A 165 -7.27 -4.36 19.14
N PRO A 166 -6.59 -4.50 17.98
CA PRO A 166 -7.00 -3.81 16.76
C PRO A 166 -8.38 -4.30 16.27
N ARG A 167 -9.20 -3.37 15.78
CA ARG A 167 -10.54 -3.60 15.28
C ARG A 167 -10.80 -2.76 14.04
N ALA A 168 -11.12 -3.41 12.93
CA ALA A 168 -11.54 -2.74 11.69
C ALA A 168 -12.73 -1.78 11.89
N GLY A 169 -13.59 -2.05 12.89
CA GLY A 169 -14.73 -1.20 13.23
C GLY A 169 -14.37 0.19 13.78
N ARG A 170 -13.12 0.42 14.19
CA ARG A 170 -12.64 1.75 14.62
C ARG A 170 -12.29 2.66 13.44
N CYS A 171 -12.19 2.11 12.24
CA CYS A 171 -11.96 2.89 11.02
C CYS A 171 -13.26 3.10 10.27
N ARG A 172 -13.47 4.33 9.80
CA ARG A 172 -14.52 4.62 8.80
C ARG A 172 -14.08 3.99 7.48
N ARG A 173 -14.97 3.21 6.87
CA ARG A 173 -14.74 2.49 5.59
C ARG A 173 -15.55 3.03 4.43
N ALA A 174 -16.23 4.15 4.64
CA ALA A 174 -16.91 4.88 3.60
C ALA A 174 -16.21 6.24 3.44
N PRO A 175 -16.12 6.78 2.21
CA PRO A 175 -15.65 8.13 2.00
C PRO A 175 -16.54 9.13 2.75
N ALA A 176 -16.01 10.31 3.07
CA ALA A 176 -16.78 11.35 3.75
C ALA A 176 -18.03 11.70 2.93
N GLY A 177 -19.22 11.57 3.53
CA GLY A 177 -20.50 11.81 2.85
C GLY A 177 -20.95 10.72 1.88
N GLY A 178 -20.22 9.61 1.75
CA GLY A 178 -20.55 8.52 0.81
C GLY A 178 -20.86 7.18 1.48
N ILE A 179 -21.13 6.18 0.64
CA ILE A 179 -21.35 4.79 1.06
C ILE A 179 -20.13 3.92 0.77
N ARG A 180 -20.06 2.73 1.37
CA ARG A 180 -18.90 1.81 1.21
C ARG A 180 -18.63 1.36 -0.23
N ARG A 181 -19.66 1.39 -1.09
CA ARG A 181 -19.57 1.01 -2.51
C ARG A 181 -19.31 2.21 -3.44
N ALA A 182 -19.18 3.42 -2.90
CA ALA A 182 -18.87 4.60 -3.70
C ALA A 182 -17.44 4.51 -4.27
N ASP A 183 -17.14 5.36 -5.25
CA ASP A 183 -15.78 5.48 -5.78
C ASP A 183 -14.82 6.02 -4.70
N HIS A 184 -13.87 5.17 -4.30
CA HIS A 184 -12.86 5.52 -3.29
C HIS A 184 -11.70 6.34 -3.89
N LEU A 185 -11.63 6.49 -5.22
CA LEU A 185 -10.62 7.28 -5.93
C LEU A 185 -11.11 8.69 -6.30
N ALA A 186 -12.36 9.04 -6.03
CA ALA A 186 -12.90 10.38 -6.28
C ALA A 186 -12.07 11.50 -5.62
N GLY A 187 -11.42 11.20 -4.49
CA GLY A 187 -10.54 12.12 -3.78
C GLY A 187 -9.06 11.95 -4.09
N ALA A 188 -8.65 11.20 -5.11
CA ALA A 188 -7.25 10.92 -5.40
C ALA A 188 -6.47 12.17 -5.83
N PRO A 189 -5.17 12.28 -5.49
CA PRO A 189 -4.32 13.33 -6.03
C PRO A 189 -4.09 13.11 -7.53
N SER A 190 -3.92 14.19 -8.29
CA SER A 190 -3.61 14.15 -9.73
C SER A 190 -2.35 13.32 -10.05
N THR A 191 -1.40 13.26 -9.11
CA THR A 191 -0.19 12.44 -9.21
C THR A 191 -0.45 10.95 -9.32
N LEU A 192 -1.60 10.44 -8.86
CA LEU A 192 -1.98 9.04 -9.07
C LEU A 192 -2.33 8.75 -10.54
N ALA A 193 -2.88 9.74 -11.25
CA ALA A 193 -3.23 9.60 -12.66
C ALA A 193 -1.98 9.59 -13.54
N THR A 194 -0.97 10.38 -13.19
CA THR A 194 0.29 10.50 -13.93
C THR A 194 1.38 9.51 -13.50
N LEU A 195 1.16 8.76 -12.42
CA LEU A 195 2.10 7.74 -11.97
C LEU A 195 2.27 6.67 -13.06
N PRO A 196 3.51 6.31 -13.43
CA PRO A 196 3.74 5.30 -14.46
C PRO A 196 3.20 3.95 -14.00
N GLU A 197 2.83 3.11 -14.96
CA GLU A 197 2.51 1.73 -14.67
C GLU A 197 3.74 1.03 -14.05
N PRO A 198 3.51 0.13 -13.07
CA PRO A 198 4.53 -0.79 -12.60
C PRO A 198 4.74 -1.80 -13.73
N GLY A 199 5.65 -1.44 -14.65
CA GLY A 199 5.98 -2.25 -15.82
C GLY A 199 6.23 -3.70 -15.45
N GLY A 200 5.86 -4.62 -16.34
CA GLY A 200 6.21 -6.02 -16.20
C GLY A 200 7.72 -6.18 -16.13
N LEU A 201 8.18 -7.29 -15.58
CA LEU A 201 9.54 -7.79 -15.82
C LEU A 201 9.70 -8.01 -17.33
N ASP A 202 9.99 -6.96 -18.09
CA ASP A 202 10.43 -7.09 -19.47
C ASP A 202 11.83 -7.71 -19.43
N SER A 203 11.85 -9.03 -19.64
CA SER A 203 12.87 -9.74 -20.42
C SER A 203 14.34 -9.43 -20.09
N VAL A 204 14.87 -10.06 -19.05
CA VAL A 204 16.23 -10.59 -19.13
C VAL A 204 16.09 -12.06 -19.50
N GLY A 205 15.94 -12.33 -20.80
CA GLY A 205 16.21 -13.66 -21.32
C GLY A 205 17.67 -14.02 -21.04
N PRO A 206 18.01 -15.29 -20.76
CA PRO A 206 19.41 -15.65 -20.60
C PRO A 206 20.13 -15.28 -21.89
N ALA A 207 21.19 -14.48 -21.77
CA ALA A 207 22.15 -14.29 -22.85
C ALA A 207 22.72 -15.68 -23.18
N ILE A 208 22.15 -16.32 -24.20
CA ILE A 208 22.77 -17.48 -24.81
C ILE A 208 23.92 -16.91 -25.62
N ASP A 209 25.09 -16.96 -25.00
CA ASP A 209 26.39 -16.84 -25.66
C ASP A 209 26.44 -17.90 -26.75
N LYS A 210 26.10 -17.51 -27.99
CA LYS A 210 26.43 -18.32 -29.16
C LYS A 210 27.86 -17.98 -29.51
N GLY A 211 28.73 -18.87 -29.04
CA GLY A 211 30.15 -18.87 -29.35
C GLY A 211 30.43 -18.72 -30.84
N ALA A 212 31.52 -18.01 -31.09
CA ALA A 212 32.18 -17.94 -32.37
C ALA A 212 32.48 -19.34 -32.92
N SER A 213 32.26 -19.51 -34.22
CA SER A 213 32.99 -20.45 -35.08
C SER A 213 33.59 -19.65 -36.22
#